data_AF-A0A2G9UAT3-F1
#
_entry.id   AF-A0A2G9UAT3-F1
#
_cell.length_a   1.000
_cell.length_b   1.000
_cell.length_c   1.000
_cell.angle_alpha   90.00
_cell.angle_beta   90.00
_cell.angle_gamma   90.00
#
_symmetry.space_group_name_H-M   'P 1'
#
loop_
_entity.id
_entity.type
_entity.pdbx_description
1 polymer ?
#
loop_
_entity_poly.entity_id
_entity_poly.type
_entity_poly.pdbx_seq_one_letter_code
_entity_poly.pdbx_strand_id
1 'polypeptide(L)'
;FVVLLDSTDRVYKLQQGKEIEAILGVNKDGSRLLYAVQYKGPEPKHQRIELVPSSVLRSHAIEEFVDFLEQLVVVNTTHVDV
;
A
#
# COMPACT_ATOMS: atom_id res chain seq x y z
N PHE A 1 25.15 0.77 17.41
CA PHE A 1 24.49 1.95 16.83
C PHE A 1 24.10 1.61 15.40
N VAL A 2 22.83 1.33 15.14
CA VAL A 2 22.33 1.05 13.78
C VAL A 2 21.82 2.36 13.22
N VAL A 3 22.38 2.79 12.09
CA VAL A 3 22.01 4.01 11.40
C VAL A 3 20.58 3.84 10.85
N LEU A 4 19.66 4.66 11.33
CA LEU A 4 18.36 4.90 10.70
C LEU A 4 18.62 5.62 9.38
N LEU A 5 18.66 4.88 8.27
CA LEU A 5 18.55 5.50 6.96
C LEU A 5 17.10 5.98 6.82
N ASP A 6 16.91 7.29 6.91
CA ASP A 6 15.70 7.94 6.44
C ASP A 6 15.48 7.45 5.00
N SER A 7 14.36 6.78 4.76
CA SER A 7 14.03 6.16 3.48
C SER A 7 13.54 7.21 2.47
N THR A 8 14.20 8.37 2.42
CA THR A 8 13.80 9.52 1.60
C THR A 8 14.21 9.38 0.13
N ASP A 9 15.09 8.43 -0.21
CA ASP A 9 15.61 8.29 -1.58
C ASP A 9 14.93 7.19 -2.40
N ARG A 10 14.00 6.42 -1.82
CA ARG A 10 13.27 5.41 -2.59
C ARG A 10 12.15 6.06 -3.40
N VAL A 11 12.30 6.05 -4.73
CA VAL A 11 11.22 6.40 -5.65
C VAL A 11 10.35 5.17 -5.88
N TYR A 12 9.07 5.27 -5.54
CA TYR A 12 8.09 4.19 -5.72
C TYR A 12 7.52 4.20 -7.13
N LYS A 13 7.10 3.04 -7.64
CA LYS A 13 6.54 2.91 -9.00
C LYS A 13 5.29 3.79 -9.20
N LEU A 14 4.50 3.97 -8.14
CA LEU A 14 3.37 4.91 -8.11
C LEU A 14 3.81 6.35 -8.48
N GLN A 15 4.94 6.82 -7.93
CA GLN A 15 5.46 8.16 -8.20
C GLN A 15 6.00 8.29 -9.63
N GLN A 16 6.19 7.17 -10.32
CA GLN A 16 6.59 7.10 -11.72
C GLN A 16 5.38 6.95 -12.67
N GLY A 17 4.15 7.11 -12.16
CA GLY A 17 2.91 7.03 -12.95
C GLY A 17 2.45 5.60 -13.25
N LYS A 18 2.96 4.58 -12.53
CA LYS A 18 2.40 3.23 -12.65
C LYS A 18 1.04 3.15 -11.99
N GLU A 19 0.04 2.71 -12.75
CA GLU A 19 -1.32 2.52 -12.27
C GLU A 19 -1.43 1.35 -11.29
N ILE A 20 -2.17 1.58 -10.20
CA ILE A 20 -2.53 0.55 -9.23
C ILE A 20 -3.60 -0.36 -9.85
N GLU A 21 -3.45 -1.66 -9.64
CA GLU A 21 -4.50 -2.65 -9.89
C GLU A 21 -5.29 -2.93 -8.60
N ALA A 22 -4.60 -3.11 -7.47
CA ALA A 22 -5.22 -3.29 -6.17
C ALA A 22 -4.22 -3.03 -5.02
N ILE A 23 -4.74 -2.65 -3.85
CA ILE A 23 -4.01 -2.76 -2.59
C ILE A 23 -4.44 -4.07 -1.92
N LEU A 24 -3.48 -4.98 -1.73
CA LEU A 24 -3.75 -6.37 -1.34
C LEU A 24 -3.82 -6.58 0.17
N GLY A 25 -3.26 -5.66 0.95
CA GLY A 25 -3.16 -5.83 2.39
C GLY A 25 -2.17 -4.89 3.04
N VAL A 26 -2.10 -4.99 4.37
CA VAL A 26 -1.21 -4.22 5.22
C VAL A 26 -0.18 -5.16 5.84
N ASN A 27 1.09 -4.76 5.79
CA ASN A 27 2.20 -5.39 6.48
C ASN A 27 2.77 -4.42 7.52
N LYS A 28 3.21 -4.95 8.66
CA LYS A 28 3.81 -4.19 9.74
C LYS A 28 5.32 -4.43 9.73
N ASP A 29 6.07 -3.35 9.54
CA ASP A 29 7.54 -3.33 9.64
C ASP A 29 7.94 -2.47 10.83
N GLY A 30 8.15 -3.11 11.98
CA GLY A 30 8.35 -2.43 13.26
C GLY A 30 7.13 -1.59 13.67
N SER A 31 7.31 -0.26 13.75
CA SER A 31 6.23 0.70 14.01
C SER A 31 5.58 1.24 12.73
N ARG A 32 6.07 0.86 11.55
CA ARG A 32 5.59 1.38 10.27
C ARG A 32 4.57 0.42 9.65
N LEU A 33 3.55 1.00 9.03
CA LEU A 33 2.61 0.27 8.17
C LEU A 33 3.04 0.44 6.72
N LEU A 34 3.19 -0.70 6.03
CA LEU A 34 3.46 -0.78 4.61
C LEU A 34 2.29 -1.49 3.94
N TYR A 35 1.93 -1.05 2.74
CA TYR A 35 0.79 -1.54 2.00
C TYR A 35 1.30 -2.30 0.79
N ALA A 36 0.81 -3.52 0.59
CA ALA A 36 1.16 -4.34 -0.55
C ALA A 36 0.37 -3.87 -1.78
N VAL A 37 1.00 -3.04 -2.62
CA VAL A 37 0.39 -2.48 -3.83
C VAL A 37 0.71 -3.38 -5.01
N GLN A 38 -0.32 -3.88 -5.68
CA GLN A 38 -0.20 -4.56 -6.96
C GLN A 38 -0.43 -3.53 -8.08
N TYR A 39 0.50 -3.45 -9.03
CA TYR A 39 0.39 -2.59 -10.21
C TYR A 39 -0.18 -3.36 -11.41
N LYS A 40 -0.80 -2.62 -12.34
CA LYS A 40 -1.20 -3.15 -13.65
C LYS A 40 0.04 -3.46 -14.50
N GLY A 41 -0.05 -4.49 -15.33
CA GLY A 41 1.00 -4.86 -16.28
C GLY A 41 0.85 -6.28 -16.83
N PRO A 42 1.68 -6.68 -17.81
CA PRO A 42 1.71 -8.04 -18.34
C PRO A 42 2.58 -9.01 -17.51
N GLU A 43 3.45 -8.50 -16.63
CA GLU A 43 4.39 -9.33 -15.87
C GLU A 43 3.68 -10.20 -14.81
N PRO A 44 4.26 -11.32 -14.37
CA PRO A 44 3.67 -12.14 -13.31
C PRO A 44 3.36 -11.37 -12.03
N LYS A 45 2.25 -11.70 -11.35
CA LYS A 45 1.75 -10.98 -10.16
C LYS A 45 2.81 -10.69 -9.10
N HIS A 46 3.66 -11.68 -8.77
CA HIS A 46 4.71 -11.53 -7.76
C HIS A 46 5.77 -10.46 -8.11
N GLN A 47 5.93 -10.12 -9.39
CA GLN A 47 6.87 -9.08 -9.87
C GLN A 47 6.22 -7.69 -9.93
N ARG A 48 4.89 -7.62 -9.83
CA ARG A 48 4.10 -6.39 -9.86
C ARG A 48 3.67 -5.91 -8.47
N ILE A 49 4.19 -6.50 -7.41
CA ILE A 49 3.85 -6.13 -6.03
C ILE A 49 5.00 -5.33 -5.41
N GLU A 50 4.67 -4.24 -4.72
CA GLU A 50 5.60 -3.41 -3.96
C GLU A 50 5.02 -3.07 -2.58
N LEU A 51 5.87 -3.01 -1.55
CA LEU A 51 5.50 -2.48 -0.24
C LEU A 51 5.67 -0.96 -0.23
N VAL A 52 4.56 -0.24 -0.07
CA VAL A 52 4.48 1.22 -0.18
C VAL A 52 4.01 1.83 1.15
N PRO A 53 4.64 2.90 1.66
CA PRO A 53 4.20 3.57 2.88
C PRO A 53 2.92 4.40 2.63
N SER A 54 2.12 4.59 3.68
CA SER A 54 0.89 5.41 3.58
C SER A 54 1.14 6.86 3.18
N SER A 55 2.34 7.41 3.41
CA SER A 55 2.70 8.76 2.95
C SER A 55 2.70 8.88 1.43
N VAL A 56 3.16 7.84 0.73
CA VAL A 56 3.23 7.80 -0.74
C VAL A 56 1.84 7.57 -1.33
N LEU A 57 1.06 6.67 -0.75
CA LEU A 57 -0.34 6.46 -1.14
C LEU A 57 -1.19 7.72 -0.97
N ARG A 58 -1.11 8.40 0.18
CA ARG A 58 -1.86 9.65 0.42
C ARG A 58 -1.54 10.78 -0.56
N SER A 59 -0.34 10.78 -1.14
CA SER A 59 0.09 11.84 -2.05
C SER A 59 -0.15 11.53 -3.53
N HIS A 60 -0.23 10.25 -3.91
CA HIS A 60 -0.25 9.85 -5.33
C HIS A 60 -1.35 8.84 -5.70
N ALA A 61 -2.09 8.30 -4.73
CA ALA A 61 -3.20 7.34 -4.92
C ALA A 61 -4.19 7.42 -3.75
N ILE A 62 -4.66 8.64 -3.45
CA ILE A 62 -5.49 8.88 -2.26
C ILE A 62 -6.85 8.17 -2.36
N GLU A 63 -7.45 8.14 -3.55
CA GLU A 63 -8.76 7.51 -3.78
C GLU A 63 -8.66 5.99 -3.57
N GLU A 64 -7.72 5.32 -4.25
CA GLU A 64 -7.51 3.88 -4.10
C GLU A 64 -7.11 3.50 -2.67
N PHE A 65 -6.41 4.39 -1.98
CA PHE A 65 -6.06 4.19 -0.58
C PHE A 65 -7.27 4.26 0.35
N VAL A 66 -8.14 5.26 0.17
CA VAL A 66 -9.38 5.38 0.94
C VAL A 66 -10.31 4.21 0.67
N ASP A 67 -10.52 3.84 -0.59
CA ASP A 67 -11.35 2.69 -0.99
C ASP A 67 -10.90 1.40 -0.30
N PHE A 68 -9.58 1.17 -0.25
CA PHE A 68 -9.01 0.02 0.45
C PHE A 68 -9.28 0.06 1.96
N LEU A 69 -9.15 1.22 2.61
CA LEU A 69 -9.43 1.36 4.04
C LEU A 69 -10.92 1.14 4.33
N GLU A 70 -11.81 1.65 3.48
CA GLU A 70 -13.25 1.42 3.60
C GLU A 70 -13.59 -0.07 3.48
N GLN A 71 -13.00 -0.77 2.51
CA GLN A 71 -13.14 -2.22 2.38
C GLN A 71 -12.63 -2.97 3.62
N LEU A 72 -11.49 -2.56 4.18
CA LEU A 72 -10.98 -3.14 5.42
C LEU A 72 -11.95 -2.92 6.60
N VAL A 73 -12.57 -1.75 6.70
CA VAL A 73 -13.57 -1.49 7.74
C VAL A 73 -14.78 -2.39 7.54
N VAL A 74 -15.31 -2.49 6.32
CA VAL A 74 -16.46 -3.35 6.01
C VAL A 74 -16.17 -4.80 6.38
N VAL A 75 -15.02 -5.34 6.00
CA VAL A 75 -14.63 -6.73 6.31
C VAL A 75 -14.49 -6.97 7.81
N ASN A 76 -14.06 -5.97 8.57
CA ASN A 76 -13.88 -6.10 10.03
C ASN A 76 -15.12 -5.73 10.86
N THR A 77 -16.13 -5.09 10.26
CA THR A 77 -17.36 -4.65 10.96
C THR A 77 -18.57 -5.55 10.72
N THR A 78 -18.48 -6.53 9.82
CA THR A 78 -19.50 -7.59 9.64
C THR A 78 -19.66 -8.56 10.82
N HIS A 79 -19.01 -8.29 11.96
CA HIS A 79 -19.19 -8.96 13.25
C HIS A 79 -20.00 -8.14 14.27
N VAL A 80 -20.77 -7.14 13.83
CA VAL A 80 -21.83 -6.55 14.68
C VAL A 80 -23.12 -7.31 14.39
N ASP A 81 -23.30 -8.43 15.10
CA ASP A 81 -24.61 -9.10 15.18
C ASP A 81 -25.66 -8.07 15.66
N VAL A 82 -26.70 -7.87 14.85
CA VAL A 82 -27.92 -7.13 15.21
C VAL A 82 -28.89 -8.07 15.91
#